data_AF-A0A945W5V9-F1
#
_entry.id   AF-A0A945W5V9-F1
#
_cell.length_a   1.000
_cell.length_b   1.000
_cell.length_c   1.000
_cell.angle_alpha   90.00
_cell.angle_beta   90.00
_cell.angle_gamma   90.00
#
_symmetry.space_group_name_H-M   'P 1'
#
loop_
_entity.id
_entity.type
_entity.pdbx_description
1 polymer ?
#
loop_
_entity_poly.entity_id
_entity_poly.type
_entity_poly.pdbx_seq_one_letter_code
_entity_poly.pdbx_strand_id
1 'polypeptide(L)' 'MTCLPGIFAAGDAELGASLVVRAIYSGRQAAAGVHQYLMSERTLKLKENESR' A
#
# COMPACT_ATOMS: atom_id res chain seq x y z
N MET A 1 4.04 -2.76 -5.39
CA MET A 1 2.97 -1.76 -5.65
C MET A 1 2.49 -1.93 -7.08
N THR A 2 1.18 -1.84 -7.33
CA THR A 2 0.65 -2.00 -8.70
C THR A 2 0.62 -0.68 -9.47
N CYS A 3 0.22 -0.71 -10.75
CA CYS A 3 0.01 0.48 -11.56
C CYS A 3 -1.27 1.25 -11.23
N LEU A 4 -2.17 0.67 -10.42
CA LEU A 4 -3.43 1.29 -10.05
C LEU A 4 -3.35 1.87 -8.63
N PRO A 5 -3.70 3.16 -8.42
CA PRO A 5 -3.75 3.75 -7.09
C PRO A 5 -4.69 2.97 -6.15
N GLY A 6 -4.25 2.75 -4.92
CA GLY A 6 -5.04 2.02 -3.91
C GLY A 6 -5.05 0.50 -4.09
N ILE A 7 -4.45 -0.05 -5.15
CA ILE A 7 -4.33 -1.50 -5.35
C ILE A 7 -2.90 -1.95 -5.07
N PHE A 8 -2.77 -2.89 -4.13
CA PHE A 8 -1.48 -3.40 -3.66
C PHE A 8 -1.42 -4.92 -3.85
N ALA A 9 -0.23 -5.41 -4.21
CA ALA A 9 0.09 -6.82 -4.33
C ALA A 9 1.43 -7.07 -3.62
N ALA A 10 1.66 -8.31 -3.18
CA ALA A 10 2.87 -8.76 -2.52
C ALA A 10 3.02 -10.29 -2.66
N GLY A 11 4.20 -10.81 -2.29
CA GLY A 11 4.50 -12.24 -2.38
C GLY A 11 4.51 -12.74 -3.82
N ASP A 12 4.15 -14.01 -4.00
CA ASP A 12 4.23 -14.66 -5.31
C ASP A 12 3.25 -14.08 -6.34
N ALA A 13 2.20 -13.38 -5.89
CA ALA A 13 1.29 -12.64 -6.77
C ALA A 13 1.96 -11.44 -7.46
N GLU A 14 3.04 -10.89 -6.87
CA GLU A 14 3.83 -9.78 -7.43
C GLU A 14 5.15 -10.28 -8.04
N LEU A 15 5.80 -11.26 -7.40
CA LEU A 15 7.16 -11.69 -7.71
C LEU A 15 7.25 -12.99 -8.53
N GLY A 16 6.14 -13.73 -8.67
CA GLY A 16 6.16 -15.13 -9.12
C GLY A 16 6.73 -16.07 -8.05
N ALA A 17 7.07 -17.31 -8.41
CA ALA A 17 7.59 -18.29 -7.46
C ALA A 17 8.88 -17.78 -6.79
N SER A 18 8.81 -17.53 -5.47
CA SER A 18 9.90 -16.91 -4.70
C SER A 18 10.16 -17.61 -3.36
N LEU A 19 11.12 -17.08 -2.60
CA LEU A 19 11.42 -17.55 -1.25
C LEU A 19 10.42 -16.96 -0.24
N VAL A 20 10.03 -17.73 0.77
CA VAL A 20 9.11 -17.29 1.84
C VAL A 20 9.57 -15.97 2.48
N VAL A 21 10.87 -15.78 2.69
CA VAL A 21 11.42 -14.53 3.26
C VAL A 21 11.18 -13.31 2.36
N ARG A 22 11.18 -13.50 1.03
CA ARG A 22 10.87 -12.43 0.06
C ARG A 22 9.38 -12.11 0.06
N ALA A 23 8.52 -13.10 0.25
CA ALA A 23 7.10 -12.87 0.45
C ALA A 23 6.82 -12.07 1.74
N ILE A 24 7.51 -12.38 2.84
CA ILE A 24 7.41 -11.60 4.08
C ILE A 24 7.90 -10.17 3.87
N TYR A 25 9.04 -9.99 3.21
CA TYR A 25 9.60 -8.66 2.93
C TYR A 25 8.64 -7.82 2.07
N SER A 26 8.17 -8.35 0.94
CA SER A 26 7.21 -7.64 0.06
C SER A 26 5.88 -7.37 0.77
N GLY A 27 5.41 -8.28 1.62
CA GLY A 27 4.23 -8.06 2.46
C GLY A 27 4.38 -6.85 3.38
N ARG A 28 5.55 -6.66 3.99
CA ARG A 28 5.84 -5.47 4.82
C ARG A 28 5.86 -4.18 4.00
N GLN A 29 6.39 -4.22 2.78
CA GLN A 29 6.36 -3.07 1.88
C GLN A 29 4.94 -2.71 1.44
N ALA A 30 4.12 -3.70 1.08
CA ALA A 30 2.72 -3.48 0.74
C ALA A 30 1.94 -2.90 1.92
N ALA A 31 2.12 -3.41 3.14
CA ALA A 31 1.48 -2.86 4.34
C ALA A 31 1.88 -1.40 4.61
N ALA A 32 3.16 -1.05 4.44
CA ALA A 32 3.63 0.33 4.56
C ALA A 32 2.99 1.24 3.51
N GLY A 33 2.90 0.79 2.26
CA GLY A 33 2.23 1.51 1.18
C GLY A 33 0.73 1.72 1.43
N VAL A 34 0.02 0.68 1.91
CA VAL A 34 -1.39 0.77 2.30
C VAL A 34 -1.57 1.80 3.42
N HIS A 35 -0.71 1.75 4.44
CA HIS A 35 -0.77 2.69 5.56
C HIS A 35 -0.59 4.14 5.08
N GLN A 36 0.42 4.39 4.24
CA GLN A 36 0.67 5.71 3.67
C GLN A 36 -0.50 6.22 2.83
N TYR A 37 -1.06 5.36 1.97
CA TYR A 37 -2.21 5.70 1.14
C TYR A 37 -3.45 6.07 1.98
N LEU A 38 -3.76 5.29 3.02
CA LEU A 38 -4.89 5.60 3.89
C LEU A 38 -4.67 6.86 4.74
N MET A 39 -3.42 7.13 5.15
CA MET A 39 -3.08 8.34 5.89
C MET A 39 -3.15 9.59 5.00
N SER A 40 -2.69 9.53 3.75
CA SER A 40 -2.85 10.65 2.81
C SER A 40 -4.32 10.96 2.54
N GLU A 41 -5.15 9.93 2.31
CA GLU A 41 -6.60 10.09 2.12
C GLU A 41 -7.28 10.71 3.35
N ARG A 42 -6.87 10.33 4.56
CA ARG A 42 -7.36 10.95 5.80
C ARG A 42 -6.98 12.43 5.87
N THR A 43 -5.72 12.76 5.58
CA THR A 43 -5.25 14.15 5.59
C THR A 43 -5.99 15.01 4.56
N LEU A 44 -6.23 14.49 3.35
CA LEU A 44 -6.99 15.19 2.32
C LEU A 44 -8.43 15.48 2.78
N LYS A 45 -9.12 14.49 3.35
CA LYS A 45 -10.47 14.66 3.88
C LYS A 45 -10.55 15.68 5.01
N LEU A 46 -9.58 15.69 5.94
CA LEU A 46 -9.56 16.68 7.02
C LEU A 46 -9.39 18.11 6.50
N LYS A 47 -8.50 18.33 5.53
CA LYS A 47 -8.33 19.65 4.91
C LYS A 47 -9.57 20.13 4.16
N GLU A 48 -10.27 19.22 3.48
CA GLU A 48 -11.52 19.56 2.81
C GLU A 48 -12.62 19.97 3.81
N ASN A 49 -12.66 19.33 4.97
CA ASN A 49 -13.62 19.64 6.03
C ASN A 49 -13.31 20.95 6.76
N GLU A 50 -12.03 21.31 6.93
CA GLU A 50 -11.60 22.58 7.55
C GLU A 50 -11.77 23.80 6.62
N SER A 51 -11.88 23.58 5.31
CA SER A 51 -12.09 24.65 4.32
C SER A 51 -13.57 24.96 4.04
N ARG A 52 -14.49 24.28 4.72
CA ARG A 52 -15.95 24.49 4.67
C ARG A 52 -16.42 25.20 5.94
#